data_AF-A0A7L0AUR7-F1
#
_entry.id   AF-A0A7L0AUR7-F1
#
_cell.length_a   1.000
_cell.length_b   1.000
_cell.length_c   1.000
_cell.angle_alpha   90.00
_cell.angle_beta   90.00
_cell.angle_gamma   90.00
#
_symmetry.space_group_name_H-M   'P 1'
#
loop_
_entity.id
_entity.type
_entity.pdbx_description
1 polymer ?
#
loop_
_entity_poly.entity_id
_entity_poly.type
_entity_poly.pdbx_seq_one_letter_code
_entity_poly.pdbx_strand_id
1 'polypeptide(L)'
;TPCLICLEVVAERPCYNTLVCPTCASAWFHRRCIQGQALCSALHHFRCPLCQDMASFQEEMFRLGIKIPDRDAAWEEDGAFADHYRQHSTCDARQCLCPAGREQEEVNG
;
A
#
# COMPACT_ATOMS: atom_id res chain seq x y z
N THR A 1 14.43 4.05 17.51
CA THR A 1 13.69 3.18 16.56
C THR A 1 13.07 4.00 15.44
N PRO A 2 13.18 3.60 14.16
CA PRO A 2 12.55 4.33 13.04
C PRO A 2 11.07 3.99 12.89
N CYS A 3 10.28 4.94 12.39
CA CYS A 3 8.92 4.71 11.94
C CYS A 3 8.94 3.89 10.64
N LEU A 4 8.17 2.80 10.55
CA LEU A 4 8.16 1.97 9.33
C LEU A 4 7.50 2.63 8.10
N ILE A 5 6.90 3.82 8.25
CA ILE A 5 6.22 4.53 7.15
C ILE A 5 7.10 5.66 6.61
N CYS A 6 7.59 6.55 7.47
CA CYS A 6 8.40 7.71 7.05
C CYS A 6 9.89 7.54 7.29
N LEU A 7 10.33 6.42 7.90
CA LEU A 7 11.72 6.11 8.26
C LEU A 7 12.40 7.05 9.26
N GLU A 8 11.74 8.14 9.65
CA GLU A 8 12.18 9.04 10.73
C GLU A 8 12.07 8.42 12.13
N VAL A 9 12.90 8.90 13.05
CA VAL A 9 12.97 8.44 14.44
C VAL A 9 11.66 8.71 15.19
N VAL A 10 11.17 7.72 15.92
CA VAL A 10 10.06 7.86 16.88
C VAL A 10 10.58 7.91 18.32
N ALA A 11 9.72 8.30 19.27
CA ALA A 11 10.04 8.14 20.69
C ALA A 11 10.29 6.67 21.02
N GLU A 12 11.27 6.40 21.89
CA GLU A 12 11.63 5.03 22.32
C GLU A 12 10.63 4.42 23.31
N ARG A 13 9.41 4.97 23.38
CA ARG A 13 8.33 4.47 24.21
C ARG A 13 6.97 4.75 23.56
N PRO A 14 5.96 3.90 23.78
CA PRO A 14 4.60 4.21 23.38
C PRO A 14 4.12 5.49 24.06
N CYS A 15 3.52 6.39 23.28
CA CYS A 15 2.86 7.60 23.78
C CYS A 15 1.80 8.04 22.76
N TYR A 16 1.08 9.13 23.03
CA TYR A 16 0.06 9.61 22.08
C TYR A 16 0.58 9.75 20.64
N ASN A 17 1.83 10.22 20.47
CA ASN A 17 2.44 10.44 19.17
C ASN A 17 3.17 9.22 18.59
N THR A 18 3.37 8.15 19.37
CA THR A 18 4.16 6.98 18.98
C THR A 18 3.41 5.69 19.32
N LEU A 19 3.01 4.96 18.28
CA LEU A 19 2.27 3.72 18.39
C LEU A 19 3.16 2.53 18.01
N VAL A 20 2.82 1.36 18.54
CA VAL A 20 3.49 0.09 18.25
C VAL A 20 2.44 -0.94 17.84
N CYS A 21 2.77 -1.82 16.90
CA CYS A 21 1.89 -2.95 16.56
C CYS A 21 1.73 -3.87 17.79
N PRO A 22 0.49 -4.20 18.20
CA PRO A 22 0.24 -5.06 19.37
C PRO A 22 0.74 -6.49 19.15
N THR A 23 0.74 -6.96 17.90
CA THR A 23 1.03 -8.36 17.55
C THR A 23 2.52 -8.65 17.50
N CYS A 24 3.30 -7.83 16.79
CA CYS A 24 4.73 -8.09 16.62
C CYS A 24 5.64 -7.31 17.57
N ALA A 25 5.12 -6.29 18.27
CA ALA A 25 5.87 -5.38 19.16
C ALA A 25 7.12 -4.70 18.55
N SER A 26 7.37 -4.90 17.25
CA SER A 26 8.58 -4.52 16.54
C SER A 26 8.33 -3.45 15.48
N ALA A 27 7.06 -3.25 15.10
CA ALA A 27 6.65 -2.21 14.16
C ALA A 27 6.22 -0.94 14.90
N TRP A 28 6.96 0.14 14.71
CA TRP A 28 6.77 1.42 15.37
C TRP A 28 6.33 2.50 14.39
N PHE A 29 5.45 3.40 14.84
CA PHE A 29 4.84 4.40 13.97
C PHE A 29 4.65 5.74 14.67
N HIS A 30 4.86 6.82 13.92
CA HIS A 30 4.26 8.10 14.29
C HIS A 30 2.73 8.01 14.14
N ARG A 31 1.98 8.55 15.09
CA ARG A 31 0.50 8.62 15.03
C ARG A 31 0.01 9.23 13.71
N ARG A 32 0.62 10.34 13.27
CA ARG A 32 0.29 11.00 12.00
C ARG A 32 0.49 10.10 10.79
N CYS A 33 1.58 9.32 10.77
CA CYS A 33 1.93 8.47 9.64
C CYS A 33 0.96 7.30 9.54
N ILE A 34 0.65 6.66 10.67
CA ILE A 34 -0.29 5.54 10.66
C ILE A 34 -1.73 6.00 10.37
N GLN A 35 -2.11 7.21 10.80
CA GLN A 35 -3.38 7.82 10.41
C GLN A 35 -3.46 8.07 8.89
N GLY A 36 -2.37 8.57 8.28
CA GLY A 36 -2.28 8.71 6.83
C GLY A 36 -2.41 7.36 6.11
N GLN A 37 -1.66 6.35 6.58
CA GLN A 37 -1.74 5.00 6.03
C GLN A 37 -3.15 4.41 6.11
N ALA A 38 -3.84 4.57 7.24
CA ALA A 38 -5.22 4.11 7.39
C ALA A 38 -6.19 4.79 6.40
N LEU A 39 -6.03 6.10 6.17
CA LEU A 39 -6.88 6.84 5.23
C LEU A 39 -6.63 6.46 3.76
N CYS A 40 -5.38 6.11 3.42
CA CYS A 40 -5.00 5.64 2.09
C CYS A 40 -5.39 4.18 1.84
N SER A 41 -5.13 3.29 2.79
CA SER A 41 -5.37 1.84 2.63
C SER A 41 -6.80 1.41 2.91
N ALA A 42 -7.56 2.19 3.68
CA ALA A 42 -8.92 1.86 4.11
C ALA A 42 -9.03 0.48 4.81
N LEU A 43 -10.25 0.05 5.10
CA LEU A 43 -10.51 -1.12 5.95
C LEU A 43 -9.90 -2.42 5.42
N HIS A 44 -9.97 -2.68 4.11
CA HIS A 44 -9.57 -3.99 3.56
C HIS A 44 -8.05 -4.17 3.37
N HIS A 45 -7.28 -3.07 3.34
CA HIS A 45 -5.84 -3.12 3.10
C HIS A 45 -5.00 -2.58 4.27
N PHE A 46 -5.63 -2.00 5.30
CA PHE A 46 -4.92 -1.48 6.46
C PHE A 46 -4.49 -2.61 7.40
N ARG A 47 -3.21 -2.98 7.35
CA ARG A 47 -2.58 -4.03 8.17
C ARG A 47 -1.18 -3.61 8.61
N CYS A 48 -0.60 -4.33 9.56
CA CYS A 48 0.77 -4.07 9.98
C CYS A 48 1.74 -4.28 8.80
N PRO A 49 2.58 -3.30 8.40
CA PRO A 49 3.52 -3.47 7.29
C PRO A 49 4.61 -4.52 7.55
N LEU A 50 4.87 -4.88 8.81
CA LEU A 50 5.92 -5.82 9.19
C LEU A 50 5.41 -7.26 9.29
N CYS A 51 4.38 -7.50 10.09
CA CYS A 51 3.88 -8.85 10.37
C CYS A 51 2.59 -9.21 9.62
N GLN A 52 2.05 -8.28 8.83
CA GLN A 52 0.84 -8.43 8.03
C GLN A 52 -0.45 -8.77 8.78
N ASP A 53 -0.40 -8.85 10.11
CA ASP A 53 -1.59 -8.96 10.93
C ASP A 53 -2.54 -7.78 10.68
N MET A 54 -3.80 -8.12 10.44
CA MET A 54 -4.85 -7.17 10.08
C MET A 54 -5.86 -7.04 11.22
N ALA A 55 -6.37 -8.14 11.76
CA ALA A 55 -7.47 -8.12 12.71
C ALA A 55 -7.08 -7.43 14.04
N SER A 56 -6.07 -7.96 14.74
CA SER A 56 -5.64 -7.38 16.02
C SER A 56 -4.98 -6.00 15.84
N PHE A 57 -4.29 -5.80 14.72
CA PHE A 57 -3.76 -4.49 14.36
C PHE A 57 -4.87 -3.43 14.21
N GLN A 58 -5.91 -3.71 13.43
CA GLN A 58 -7.01 -2.77 13.20
C GLN A 58 -7.77 -2.47 14.49
N GLU A 59 -8.12 -3.50 15.27
CA GLU A 59 -8.81 -3.36 16.54
C GLU A 59 -8.06 -2.40 17.49
N GLU A 60 -6.75 -2.60 17.63
CA GLU A 60 -5.93 -1.75 18.49
C GLU A 60 -5.79 -0.33 17.93
N MET A 61 -5.60 -0.17 16.61
CA MET A 61 -5.54 1.15 16.00
C MET A 61 -6.85 1.93 16.19
N PHE A 62 -8.02 1.27 16.06
CA PHE A 62 -9.31 1.85 16.38
C PHE A 62 -9.41 2.27 17.84
N ARG A 63 -9.04 1.37 18.77
CA ARG A 63 -9.04 1.65 20.22
C ARG A 63 -8.18 2.87 20.58
N LEU A 64 -7.07 3.05 19.86
CA LEU A 64 -6.15 4.18 20.01
C LEU A 64 -6.61 5.44 19.26
N GLY A 65 -7.79 5.43 18.62
CA GLY A 65 -8.40 6.58 17.95
C GLY A 65 -7.83 6.88 16.56
N ILE A 66 -7.29 5.87 15.87
CA ILE A 66 -6.95 5.98 14.45
C ILE A 66 -8.23 5.74 13.64
N LYS A 67 -8.59 6.70 12.78
CA LYS A 67 -9.74 6.56 11.87
C LYS A 67 -9.36 5.64 10.72
N ILE A 68 -10.11 4.57 10.51
CA ILE A 68 -9.98 3.64 9.38
C ILE A 68 -11.31 3.67 8.63
N PRO A 69 -11.37 4.24 7.41
CA PRO A 69 -12.62 4.33 6.65
C PRO A 69 -12.97 2.99 6.00
N ASP A 70 -14.26 2.69 5.94
CA ASP A 70 -14.81 1.58 5.17
C ASP A 70 -15.16 2.07 3.75
N ARG A 71 -14.19 1.95 2.85
CA ARG A 71 -14.25 2.33 1.44
C ARG A 71 -13.12 1.62 0.69
N ASP A 72 -13.08 1.76 -0.63
CA ASP A 72 -11.94 1.30 -1.41
C ASP A 72 -10.66 2.06 -1.04
N ALA A 73 -9.51 1.40 -1.19
CA ALA A 73 -8.24 2.08 -0.97
C ALA A 73 -8.06 3.21 -1.99
N ALA A 74 -7.38 4.28 -1.60
CA ALA A 74 -7.22 5.46 -2.45
C ALA A 74 -6.57 5.13 -3.82
N TRP A 75 -5.71 4.12 -3.86
CA TRP A 75 -5.10 3.65 -5.10
C TRP A 75 -6.06 2.90 -6.04
N GLU A 76 -7.19 2.39 -5.55
CA GLU A 76 -8.23 1.78 -6.38
C GLU A 76 -9.14 2.85 -7.03
N GLU A 77 -9.28 4.01 -6.39
CA GLU A 77 -10.16 5.10 -6.85
C GLU A 77 -9.54 5.92 -8.02
N ASP A 78 -8.20 6.08 -8.04
CA ASP A 78 -7.51 7.00 -8.97
C ASP A 78 -7.10 6.35 -10.31
N GLY A 79 -7.63 5.18 -10.65
CA GLY A 79 -7.21 4.46 -11.85
C GLY A 79 -5.71 4.13 -11.82
N ALA A 80 -5.12 3.92 -10.64
CA ALA A 80 -3.69 3.60 -10.49
C ALA A 80 -3.31 2.30 -11.25
N PHE A 81 -4.28 1.43 -11.48
CA PHE A 81 -4.13 0.22 -12.30
C PHE A 81 -4.58 0.40 -13.76
N ALA A 82 -4.96 1.60 -14.21
CA ALA A 82 -5.32 1.85 -15.60
C ALA A 82 -4.18 1.45 -16.56
N ASP A 83 -2.94 1.68 -16.14
CA ASP A 83 -1.75 1.26 -16.89
C ASP A 83 -1.52 -0.26 -16.86
N HIS A 84 -2.01 -0.98 -15.84
CA HIS A 84 -1.98 -2.46 -15.84
C HIS A 84 -2.88 -3.05 -16.93
N TYR A 85 -3.93 -2.32 -17.34
CA TYR A 85 -4.78 -2.70 -18.47
C TYR A 85 -4.21 -2.27 -19.82
N ARG A 86 -3.14 -1.47 -19.86
CA ARG A 86 -2.41 -1.19 -21.11
C ARG A 86 -1.48 -2.35 -21.40
N GLN A 87 -1.93 -3.23 -22.27
CA GLN A 87 -1.02 -4.20 -22.88
C GLN A 87 0.01 -3.43 -23.71
N HIS A 88 1.27 -3.83 -23.58
CA HIS A 88 2.34 -3.28 -24.40
C HIS A 88 2.07 -3.68 -25.85
N SER A 89 1.58 -2.72 -26.65
CA SER A 89 1.09 -2.95 -28.01
C SER A 89 2.18 -2.80 -29.08
N THR A 90 3.46 -2.77 -28.69
CA THR A 90 4.59 -2.55 -29.62
C THR A 90 5.68 -3.61 -29.48
N CYS A 91 6.52 -3.78 -30.47
CA CYS A 91 7.70 -4.65 -30.37
C CYS A 91 8.95 -3.82 -30.01
N ASP A 92 9.52 -4.09 -28.83
CA ASP A 92 10.74 -3.43 -28.33
C ASP A 92 12.05 -3.93 -28.95
N ALA A 93 12.02 -4.94 -29.82
CA ALA A 93 13.23 -5.48 -30.44
C ALA A 93 13.92 -4.42 -31.33
N ARG A 94 15.26 -4.33 -31.27
CA ARG A 94 16.03 -3.37 -32.11
C ARG A 94 15.70 -3.52 -33.60
N GLN A 95 15.54 -4.75 -34.08
CA GLN A 95 14.98 -5.05 -35.39
C GLN A 95 13.74 -5.94 -35.21
N CYS A 96 12.56 -5.43 -35.56
CA CYS A 96 11.34 -6.22 -35.59
C CYS A 96 11.28 -7.04 -36.89
N LEU A 97 10.97 -8.33 -36.76
CA LEU A 97 10.83 -9.25 -37.89
C LEU A 97 9.37 -9.51 -38.29
N CYS A 98 8.41 -8.89 -37.59
CA CYS A 98 6.99 -9.02 -37.91
C CYS A 98 6.68 -8.33 -39.25
N PRO A 99 6.18 -9.05 -40.27
CA PRO A 99 5.83 -8.45 -41.56
C PRO A 99 4.69 -7.42 -41.47
N ALA A 100 3.80 -7.58 -40.48
CA ALA A 100 2.68 -6.67 -40.23
C ALA A 100 3.09 -5.40 -39.43
N GLY A 101 4.36 -5.30 -39.03
CA GLY A 101 4.88 -4.18 -38.27
C GLY A 101 4.88 -4.40 -36.77
N ARG A 102 5.35 -3.39 -36.04
CA ARG A 102 5.65 -3.46 -34.60
C ARG A 102 4.41 -3.39 -33.72
N GLU A 103 3.31 -2.84 -34.24
CA GLU A 103 2.07 -2.58 -33.52
C GLU A 103 1.06 -3.73 -33.63
N GLN A 104 1.45 -4.83 -34.28
CA GLN A 104 0.58 -5.97 -34.50
C GLN A 104 0.41 -6.77 -33.20
N GLU A 105 -0.83 -6.86 -32.71
CA GLU A 105 -1.22 -7.76 -31.61
C GLU A 105 -1.58 -9.15 -32.15
N GLU A 106 -1.26 -10.20 -31.38
CA GLU A 106 -1.81 -11.54 -31.63
C GLU A 106 -3.30 -11.53 -31.30
N VAL A 107 -4.14 -11.74 -32.31
CA VAL A 107 -5.57 -12.01 -32.08
C VAL A 107 -5.68 -13.47 -31.60
N ASN A 108 -5.65 -13.66 -30.29
CA ASN A 108 -6.01 -14.96 -29.70
C ASN A 108 -7.51 -15.21 -29.97
N GLY A 109 -7.81 -16.26 -30.72
CA GLY A 109 -9.17 -16.79 -30.92
C GLY A 109 -9.61 -17.69 -29.79
#